data_AF-A0A0F9E2U9-F1
#
_entry.id   AF-A0A0F9E2U9-F1
#
_cell.length_a   1.000
_cell.length_b   1.000
_cell.length_c   1.000
_cell.angle_alpha   90.00
_cell.angle_beta   90.00
_cell.angle_gamma   90.00
#
_symmetry.space_group_name_H-M   'P 1'
#
loop_
_entity.id
_entity.type
_entity.pdbx_description
1 polymer ?
#
loop_
_entity_poly.entity_id
_entity_poly.type
_entity_poly.pdbx_seq_one_letter_code
_entity_poly.pdbx_strand_id
1 'polypeptide(L)'
;MYKITQWDSRYEVNSSGDPYKPGSKQGIRSTSLLYVRAKVHGRQLGTGMRKLQAIAGDRHNEVFGLFMRFLEIAGDAGRGRRGHLLNSDDLDDPATPKDLAFILNSPQDQIEYALTKLIEVGWISGDSGKRPELPETPGTSGNSGEIPSLNNETETESNRSELNETE
;
A
#
# COMPACT_ATOMS: atom_id res chain seq x y z
N MET A 1 -4.75 10.02 8.35
CA MET A 1 -4.37 8.70 7.84
C MET A 1 -5.51 8.11 7.06
N TYR A 2 -5.24 7.79 5.80
CA TYR A 2 -6.16 7.11 4.92
C TYR A 2 -5.85 5.62 4.88
N LYS A 3 -6.88 4.78 5.03
CA LYS A 3 -6.77 3.32 4.97
C LYS A 3 -7.84 2.76 4.04
N ILE A 4 -7.45 1.88 3.12
CA ILE A 4 -8.35 1.11 2.27
C ILE A 4 -9.16 0.16 3.16
N THR A 5 -10.48 0.26 3.11
CA THR A 5 -11.35 -0.59 3.92
C THR A 5 -11.37 -2.01 3.38
N GLN A 6 -11.54 -2.99 4.27
CA GLN A 6 -11.65 -4.41 3.91
C GLN A 6 -10.42 -4.95 3.14
N TRP A 7 -9.23 -4.40 3.40
CA TRP A 7 -7.98 -4.82 2.75
C TRP A 7 -7.76 -6.33 2.80
N ASP A 8 -7.76 -6.89 4.02
CA ASP A 8 -7.46 -8.30 4.26
C ASP A 8 -8.40 -9.27 3.54
N SER A 9 -9.67 -8.88 3.35
CA SER A 9 -10.68 -9.76 2.75
C SER A 9 -10.84 -9.57 1.24
N ARG A 10 -10.45 -8.41 0.71
CA ARG A 10 -10.65 -8.08 -0.71
C ARG A 10 -9.38 -8.12 -1.54
N TYR A 11 -8.30 -7.54 -1.03
CA TYR A 11 -7.12 -7.19 -1.82
C TYR A 11 -5.90 -8.03 -1.44
N GLU A 12 -5.82 -8.46 -0.17
CA GLU A 12 -4.68 -9.21 0.36
C GLU A 12 -4.54 -10.61 -0.26
N VAL A 13 -3.29 -11.08 -0.36
CA VAL A 13 -2.93 -12.37 -0.93
C VAL A 13 -1.99 -13.16 -0.03
N ASN A 14 -2.05 -14.48 -0.17
CA ASN A 14 -1.10 -15.36 0.49
C ASN A 14 0.25 -15.40 -0.25
N SER A 15 1.20 -16.16 0.29
CA SER A 15 2.52 -16.38 -0.30
C SER A 15 2.48 -16.96 -1.73
N SER A 16 1.41 -17.66 -2.11
CA SER A 16 1.18 -18.22 -3.44
C SER A 16 0.48 -17.25 -4.41
N GLY A 17 0.03 -16.08 -3.94
CA GLY A 17 -0.72 -15.11 -4.74
C GLY A 17 -2.24 -15.33 -4.76
N ASP A 18 -2.74 -16.37 -4.09
CA ASP A 18 -4.17 -16.60 -3.93
C ASP A 18 -4.78 -15.63 -2.90
N PRO A 19 -6.11 -15.38 -2.94
CA PRO A 19 -6.81 -14.69 -1.86
C PRO A 19 -6.36 -15.13 -0.48
N TYR A 20 -5.93 -14.17 0.35
CA TYR A 20 -5.63 -14.45 1.74
C TYR A 20 -6.90 -14.91 2.48
N LYS A 21 -6.76 -15.97 3.28
CA LYS A 21 -7.79 -16.48 4.16
C LYS A 21 -7.22 -16.53 5.58
N PRO A 22 -7.81 -15.82 6.56
CA PRO A 22 -7.40 -15.90 7.95
C PRO A 22 -7.36 -17.37 8.42
N GLY A 23 -6.26 -17.77 9.08
CA GLY A 23 -6.04 -19.14 9.55
C GLY A 23 -5.54 -20.14 8.49
N SER A 24 -5.29 -19.72 7.25
CA SER A 24 -4.67 -20.59 6.23
C SER A 24 -3.18 -20.82 6.51
N LYS A 25 -2.69 -22.02 6.17
CA LYS A 25 -1.29 -22.43 6.38
C LYS A 25 -0.30 -21.61 5.55
N GLN A 26 -0.72 -21.08 4.40
CA GLN A 26 0.14 -20.31 3.49
C GLN A 26 0.53 -18.93 4.04
N GLY A 27 -0.16 -18.44 5.07
CA GLY A 27 0.10 -17.13 5.68
C GLY A 27 -0.12 -15.96 4.73
N ILE A 28 0.17 -14.75 5.20
CA ILE A 28 0.18 -13.53 4.38
C ILE A 28 1.54 -13.41 3.68
N ARG A 29 1.56 -12.94 2.43
CA ARG A 29 2.81 -12.68 1.70
C ARG A 29 3.70 -11.67 2.46
N SER A 30 4.99 -11.99 2.60
CA SER A 30 5.96 -11.15 3.34
C SER A 30 6.42 -9.91 2.58
N THR A 31 6.63 -10.01 1.27
CA THR A 31 7.04 -8.90 0.39
C THR A 31 5.85 -8.06 -0.06
N SER A 32 6.13 -6.89 -0.65
CA SER A 32 5.17 -6.09 -1.42
C SER A 32 4.41 -6.93 -2.45
N LEU A 33 3.20 -6.50 -2.78
CA LEU A 33 2.34 -7.20 -3.72
C LEU A 33 2.80 -6.94 -5.16
N LEU A 34 2.92 -8.00 -5.96
CA LEU A 34 3.18 -7.88 -7.40
C LEU A 34 1.96 -7.40 -8.18
N TYR A 35 0.76 -7.60 -7.63
CA TYR A 35 -0.51 -7.16 -8.20
C TYR A 35 -1.54 -6.97 -7.10
N VAL A 36 -2.50 -6.08 -7.34
CA VAL A 36 -3.70 -5.94 -6.51
C VAL A 36 -4.85 -6.70 -7.16
N ARG A 37 -5.60 -7.46 -6.35
CA ARG A 37 -6.79 -8.18 -6.82
C ARG A 37 -8.00 -7.25 -6.88
N ALA A 38 -8.52 -6.98 -8.08
CA ALA A 38 -9.81 -6.32 -8.24
C ALA A 38 -10.86 -7.31 -8.75
N LYS A 39 -12.02 -7.38 -8.08
CA LYS A 39 -13.12 -8.25 -8.53
C LYS A 39 -13.77 -7.65 -9.77
N VAL A 40 -13.78 -8.42 -10.86
CA VAL A 40 -14.49 -8.04 -12.09
C VAL A 40 -15.98 -8.29 -11.92
N HIS A 41 -16.79 -7.23 -12.00
CA HIS A 41 -18.25 -7.31 -11.92
C HIS A 41 -18.93 -7.29 -13.31
N GLY A 42 -18.16 -7.14 -14.38
CA GLY A 42 -18.65 -7.18 -15.77
C GLY A 42 -19.65 -6.06 -16.06
N ARG A 43 -20.74 -6.40 -16.77
CA ARG A 43 -21.80 -5.45 -17.15
C ARG A 43 -22.68 -5.01 -15.98
N GLN A 44 -22.55 -5.65 -14.82
CA GLN A 44 -23.35 -5.31 -13.64
C GLN A 44 -22.56 -4.37 -12.74
N LEU A 45 -23.02 -3.12 -12.62
CA LEU A 45 -22.46 -2.18 -11.66
C LEU A 45 -22.72 -2.67 -10.24
N GLY A 46 -21.65 -2.93 -9.48
CA GLY A 46 -21.75 -3.28 -8.07
C GLY A 46 -22.39 -2.16 -7.25
N THR A 47 -22.96 -2.49 -6.08
CA THR A 47 -23.60 -1.51 -5.20
C THR A 47 -22.67 -0.35 -4.83
N GLY A 48 -21.38 -0.62 -4.57
CA GLY A 48 -20.40 0.43 -4.29
C GLY A 48 -20.21 1.37 -5.47
N MET A 49 -20.13 0.86 -6.69
CA MET A 49 -19.96 1.69 -7.89
C MET A 49 -21.20 2.53 -8.18
N ARG A 50 -22.41 1.98 -7.98
CA ARG A 50 -23.66 2.75 -8.08
C ARG A 50 -23.72 3.88 -7.06
N LYS A 51 -23.30 3.61 -5.82
CA LYS A 51 -23.19 4.65 -4.78
C LYS A 51 -22.17 5.72 -5.17
N LEU A 52 -20.99 5.33 -5.66
CA LEU A 52 -19.97 6.25 -6.13
C LEU A 52 -20.50 7.14 -7.26
N GLN A 53 -21.21 6.55 -8.24
CA GLN A 53 -21.85 7.28 -9.32
C GLN A 53 -22.88 8.30 -8.80
N ALA A 54 -23.67 7.94 -7.79
CA ALA A 54 -24.65 8.84 -7.20
C ALA A 54 -24.01 10.04 -6.46
N ILE A 55 -22.86 9.87 -5.80
CA ILE A 55 -22.21 10.93 -5.01
C ILE A 55 -21.18 11.76 -5.79
N ALA A 56 -20.53 11.17 -6.80
CA ALA A 56 -19.47 11.80 -7.59
C ALA A 56 -19.95 12.27 -8.97
N GLY A 57 -21.19 11.95 -9.36
CA GLY A 57 -21.77 12.36 -10.64
C GLY A 57 -20.89 11.94 -11.82
N ASP A 58 -20.66 12.85 -12.76
CA ASP A 58 -19.88 12.57 -13.98
C ASP A 58 -18.41 12.23 -13.71
N ARG A 59 -17.88 12.60 -12.53
CA ARG A 59 -16.50 12.31 -12.12
C ARG A 59 -16.31 10.93 -11.49
N HIS A 60 -17.35 10.11 -11.40
CA HIS A 60 -17.25 8.80 -10.74
C HIS A 60 -16.17 7.86 -11.33
N ASN A 61 -15.96 7.89 -12.66
CA ASN A 61 -14.91 7.09 -13.30
C ASN A 61 -13.51 7.61 -12.97
N GLU A 62 -13.35 8.92 -12.85
CA GLU A 62 -12.10 9.57 -12.43
C GLU A 62 -11.76 9.17 -10.98
N VAL A 63 -12.74 9.27 -10.07
CA VAL A 63 -12.58 8.86 -8.67
C VAL A 63 -12.29 7.36 -8.56
N PHE A 64 -12.94 6.53 -9.37
CA PHE A 64 -12.64 5.10 -9.43
C PHE A 64 -11.23 4.81 -9.94
N GLY A 65 -10.77 5.53 -10.96
CA GLY A 65 -9.39 5.42 -11.47
C GLY A 65 -8.35 5.78 -10.40
N LEU A 66 -8.58 6.86 -9.66
CA LEU A 66 -7.73 7.25 -8.53
C LEU A 66 -7.76 6.20 -7.41
N PHE A 67 -8.91 5.60 -7.13
CA PHE A 67 -8.99 4.49 -6.17
C PHE A 67 -8.12 3.31 -6.58
N MET A 68 -8.09 2.94 -7.86
CA MET A 68 -7.21 1.88 -8.36
C MET A 68 -5.73 2.19 -8.13
N ARG A 69 -5.33 3.45 -8.34
CA ARG A 69 -3.96 3.91 -8.04
C ARG A 69 -3.65 3.92 -6.55
N PHE A 70 -4.61 4.30 -5.70
CA PHE A 70 -4.47 4.20 -4.24
C PHE A 70 -4.31 2.75 -3.77
N LEU A 71 -4.98 1.79 -4.41
CA LEU A 71 -4.77 0.38 -4.09
C LEU A 71 -3.34 -0.09 -4.40
N GLU A 72 -2.74 0.38 -5.49
CA GLU A 72 -1.35 0.05 -5.85
C GLU A 72 -0.37 0.63 -4.83
N ILE A 73 -0.53 1.91 -4.46
CA ILE A 73 0.27 2.56 -3.40
C ILE A 73 0.15 1.77 -2.09
N ALA A 74 -1.07 1.42 -1.69
CA ALA A 74 -1.31 0.66 -0.47
C ALA A 74 -0.78 -0.78 -0.51
N GLY A 75 -0.64 -1.37 -1.71
CA GLY A 75 -0.15 -2.72 -1.93
C GLY A 75 1.37 -2.83 -1.99
N ASP A 76 2.05 -1.73 -2.32
CA ASP A 76 3.51 -1.63 -2.34
C ASP A 76 4.13 -1.62 -0.94
N ALA A 77 3.34 -1.24 0.08
CA ALA A 77 3.78 -1.28 1.47
C ALA A 77 4.13 -2.71 1.95
N GLY A 78 5.00 -2.79 2.95
CA GLY A 78 5.32 -4.04 3.64
C GLY A 78 4.11 -4.66 4.34
N ARG A 79 4.16 -5.98 4.60
CA ARG A 79 3.05 -6.79 5.13
C ARG A 79 2.22 -6.14 6.24
N GLY A 80 2.85 -5.52 7.25
CA GLY A 80 2.15 -4.93 8.40
C GLY A 80 1.52 -3.57 8.14
N ARG A 81 1.78 -2.98 6.97
CA ARG A 81 1.42 -1.61 6.60
C ARG A 81 0.51 -1.56 5.37
N ARG A 82 0.29 -2.71 4.71
CA ARG A 82 -0.58 -2.80 3.54
C ARG A 82 -2.00 -2.35 3.84
N GLY A 83 -2.62 -1.76 2.83
CA GLY A 83 -3.91 -1.12 2.95
C GLY A 83 -3.86 0.30 3.51
N HIS A 84 -2.70 0.80 3.93
CA HIS A 84 -2.52 2.20 4.32
C HIS A 84 -1.95 3.01 3.14
N LEU A 85 -2.40 4.25 2.99
CA LEU A 85 -1.76 5.20 2.07
C LEU A 85 -0.63 5.88 2.82
N LEU A 86 0.60 5.58 2.40
CA LEU A 86 1.86 5.99 3.03
C LEU A 86 2.59 6.95 2.11
N ASN A 87 3.37 7.86 2.70
CA ASN A 87 4.13 8.82 1.92
C ASN A 87 5.29 8.10 1.15
N SER A 88 5.92 8.77 0.19
CA SER A 88 7.02 8.19 -0.61
C SER A 88 8.39 8.23 0.07
N ASP A 89 8.61 9.15 1.00
CA ASP A 89 9.92 9.49 1.55
C ASP A 89 10.22 8.71 2.85
N ASP A 90 9.16 8.36 3.57
CA ASP A 90 9.07 7.57 4.80
C ASP A 90 7.78 6.73 4.76
N LEU A 91 7.92 5.46 4.40
CA LEU A 91 6.82 4.50 4.33
C LEU A 91 6.15 4.24 5.70
N ASP A 92 6.70 4.75 6.81
CA ASP A 92 6.08 4.68 8.13
C ASP A 92 5.17 5.88 8.46
N ASP A 93 5.14 6.89 7.58
CA ASP A 93 4.30 8.07 7.74
C ASP A 93 3.05 8.03 6.83
N PRO A 94 1.86 8.33 7.38
CA PRO A 94 0.65 8.44 6.57
C PRO A 94 0.77 9.52 5.48
N ALA A 95 0.38 9.18 4.26
CA ALA A 95 0.33 10.16 3.18
C ALA A 95 -0.74 11.23 3.45
N THR A 96 -0.38 12.49 3.24
CA THR A 96 -1.31 13.60 3.09
C THR A 96 -1.86 13.66 1.66
N PRO A 97 -2.94 14.42 1.40
CA PRO A 97 -3.40 14.65 0.04
C PRO A 97 -2.32 15.25 -0.88
N LYS A 98 -1.44 16.10 -0.32
CA LYS A 98 -0.32 16.69 -1.05
C LYS A 98 0.70 15.63 -1.49
N ASP A 99 1.04 14.69 -0.61
CA ASP A 99 1.98 13.61 -0.93
C ASP A 99 1.41 12.71 -2.03
N LEU A 100 0.12 12.36 -1.93
CA LEU A 100 -0.57 11.57 -2.95
C LEU A 100 -0.67 12.29 -4.29
N ALA A 101 -0.90 13.61 -4.28
CA ALA A 101 -0.90 14.45 -5.48
C ALA A 101 0.46 14.44 -6.17
N PHE A 102 1.54 14.53 -5.38
CA PHE A 102 2.91 14.42 -5.89
C PHE A 102 3.20 13.04 -6.49
N ILE A 103 2.92 11.95 -5.76
CA ILE A 103 3.15 10.56 -6.22
C ILE A 103 2.40 10.27 -7.52
N LEU A 104 1.15 10.75 -7.64
CA LEU A 104 0.29 10.51 -8.79
C LEU A 104 0.42 11.55 -9.90
N ASN A 105 1.31 12.54 -9.73
CA ASN A 105 1.46 13.68 -10.63
C ASN A 105 0.08 14.27 -11.04
N SER A 106 -0.77 14.51 -10.04
CA SER A 106 -2.16 14.95 -10.21
C SER A 106 -2.42 16.20 -9.36
N PRO A 107 -3.34 17.09 -9.76
CA PRO A 107 -3.76 18.22 -8.93
C PRO A 107 -4.23 17.80 -7.53
N GLN A 108 -3.83 18.56 -6.50
CA GLN A 108 -4.15 18.22 -5.10
C GLN A 108 -5.65 18.26 -4.81
N ASP A 109 -6.36 19.24 -5.37
CA ASP A 109 -7.82 19.37 -5.26
C ASP A 109 -8.56 18.15 -5.84
N GLN A 110 -8.01 17.56 -6.91
CA GLN A 110 -8.50 16.32 -7.49
C GLN A 110 -8.37 15.15 -6.52
N ILE A 111 -7.23 15.03 -5.85
CA ILE A 111 -6.97 14.00 -4.83
C ILE A 111 -7.87 14.17 -3.62
N GLU A 112 -8.00 15.39 -3.10
CA GLU A 112 -8.88 15.70 -1.96
C GLU A 112 -10.34 15.38 -2.27
N TYR A 113 -10.81 15.76 -3.47
CA TYR A 113 -12.14 15.42 -3.94
C TYR A 113 -12.34 13.89 -3.98
N ALA A 114 -11.40 13.16 -4.58
CA ALA A 114 -11.49 11.71 -4.69
C ALA A 114 -11.49 11.02 -3.32
N LEU A 115 -10.57 11.40 -2.42
CA LEU A 115 -10.51 10.87 -1.04
C LEU A 115 -11.83 11.11 -0.30
N THR A 116 -12.41 12.31 -0.42
CA THR A 116 -13.71 12.64 0.18
C THR A 116 -14.81 11.69 -0.31
N LYS A 117 -14.92 11.47 -1.63
CA LYS A 117 -15.93 10.56 -2.20
C LYS A 117 -15.68 9.10 -1.88
N LEU A 118 -14.42 8.68 -1.80
CA LEU A 118 -14.05 7.33 -1.42
C LEU A 118 -14.31 7.03 0.06
N ILE A 119 -14.24 8.06 0.92
CA ILE A 119 -14.67 7.99 2.32
C ILE A 119 -16.19 7.89 2.42
N GLU A 120 -16.93 8.75 1.72
CA GLU A 120 -18.41 8.72 1.69
C GLU A 120 -18.97 7.35 1.24
N VAL A 121 -18.35 6.71 0.24
CA VAL A 121 -18.77 5.35 -0.20
C VAL A 121 -18.26 4.22 0.69
N GLY A 122 -17.35 4.53 1.63
CA GLY A 122 -16.78 3.61 2.60
C GLY A 122 -15.69 2.69 2.04
N TRP A 123 -15.02 3.06 0.94
CA TRP A 123 -13.87 2.33 0.40
C TRP A 123 -12.54 2.75 1.03
N ILE A 124 -12.49 3.96 1.57
CA ILE A 124 -11.39 4.48 2.37
C ILE A 124 -11.96 4.93 3.72
N SER A 125 -11.23 4.70 4.81
CA SER A 125 -11.45 5.39 6.08
C SER A 125 -10.41 6.51 6.22
N GLY A 126 -10.85 7.72 6.57
CA GLY A 126 -9.96 8.81 6.95
C GLY A 126 -10.06 9.04 8.45
N ASP A 127 -8.94 8.90 9.16
CA ASP A 127 -8.85 9.31 10.57
C ASP A 127 -7.77 10.39 10.70
N SER A 128 -8.08 11.53 11.32
CA SER A 128 -7.14 12.65 11.44
C SER A 128 -6.06 12.34 12.48
N GLY A 129 -4.99 11.63 12.07
CA GLY A 129 -3.68 11.81 12.69
C GLY A 129 -3.16 10.74 13.66
N LYS A 130 -3.65 9.50 13.67
CA LYS A 130 -2.97 8.41 14.41
C LYS A 130 -2.11 7.55 13.48
N ARG A 131 -0.84 7.35 13.86
CA ARG A 131 0.13 6.44 13.22
C ARG A 131 -0.41 5.00 13.27
N PRO A 132 -0.22 4.16 12.24
CA PRO A 132 -0.60 2.75 12.33
C PRO A 132 0.20 2.10 13.46
N GLU A 133 -0.50 1.58 14.46
CA GLU A 133 0.07 0.64 15.40
C GLU A 133 0.38 -0.65 14.62
N LEU A 134 1.65 -1.08 14.64
CA LEU A 134 2.03 -2.37 14.07
C LEU A 134 1.26 -3.45 14.82
N PRO A 135 0.61 -4.41 14.14
CA PRO A 135 0.01 -5.54 14.83
C PRO A 135 1.10 -6.30 15.58
N GLU A 136 0.95 -6.45 16.90
CA GLU A 136 1.81 -7.29 17.72
C GLU A 136 1.81 -8.70 17.12
N THR A 137 2.95 -9.15 16.61
CA THR A 137 3.11 -10.52 16.17
C THR A 137 2.96 -11.44 17.37
N PRO A 138 2.02 -12.41 17.37
CA PRO A 138 1.97 -13.41 18.41
C PRO A 138 3.15 -14.35 18.23
N GLY A 139 4.15 -14.23 19.11
CA GLY A 139 5.24 -15.20 19.26
C GLY A 139 6.62 -14.69 18.86
N THR A 140 7.28 -14.01 19.78
CA THR A 140 8.73 -14.20 19.99
C THR A 140 9.02 -14.10 21.48
N SER A 141 8.63 -15.12 22.25
CA SER A 141 9.31 -15.43 23.51
C SER A 141 10.62 -16.12 23.13
N GLY A 142 11.66 -15.32 22.92
CA GLY A 142 12.96 -15.80 22.44
C GLY A 142 14.07 -15.19 23.29
N ASN A 143 14.28 -15.79 24.45
CA ASN A 143 15.53 -15.91 25.20
C ASN A 143 16.70 -15.07 24.65
N SER A 144 17.09 -14.04 25.41
CA SER A 144 18.35 -13.32 25.23
C SER A 144 19.52 -14.26 25.54
N GLY A 145 19.93 -15.02 24.53
CA GLY A 145 21.21 -15.73 24.50
C GLY A 145 22.26 -14.84 23.86
N GLU A 146 23.28 -14.47 24.64
CA GLU A 146 24.48 -13.79 24.18
C GLU A 146 25.12 -14.54 23.00
N ILE A 147 25.40 -13.83 21.90
CA ILE A 147 26.30 -14.32 20.85
C ILE A 147 27.59 -13.48 20.92
N PRO A 148 28.77 -14.11 21.04
CA PRO A 148 30.03 -13.40 21.16
C PRO A 148 30.44 -12.73 19.84
N SER A 149 31.00 -11.53 19.96
CA SER A 149 31.57 -10.74 18.86
C SER A 149 32.59 -11.53 18.06
N LEU A 150 32.35 -11.65 16.75
CA LEU A 150 33.35 -12.06 15.78
C LEU A 150 33.63 -10.86 14.87
N ASN A 151 34.82 -10.28 15.08
CA ASN A 151 35.49 -9.42 14.12
C ASN A 151 35.60 -10.15 12.79
N ASN A 152 35.34 -9.47 11.68
CA ASN A 152 36.10 -9.72 10.45
C ASN A 152 36.19 -8.43 9.64
N GLU A 153 37.43 -8.16 9.28
CA GLU A 153 37.94 -6.99 8.60
C GLU A 153 37.49 -6.95 7.13
N THR A 154 37.38 -5.72 6.67
CA THR A 154 37.40 -5.19 5.30
C THR A 154 38.17 -6.02 4.27
N GLU A 155 37.56 -6.17 3.09
CA GLU A 155 38.11 -5.73 1.79
C GLU A 155 37.03 -5.93 0.70
N THR A 156 36.63 -4.84 0.04
CA THR A 156 35.88 -4.93 -1.24
C THR A 156 36.73 -4.22 -2.28
N GLU A 157 37.23 -5.00 -3.24
CA GLU A 157 38.05 -4.52 -4.35
C GLU A 157 37.28 -3.55 -5.25
N SER A 158 38.06 -2.58 -5.71
CA SER A 158 37.74 -1.48 -6.60
C SER A 158 37.32 -1.98 -7.99
N ASN A 159 36.09 -1.68 -8.42
CA ASN A 159 35.72 -1.72 -9.82
C ASN A 159 36.03 -0.35 -10.46
N ARG A 160 37.14 -0.30 -11.19
CA ARG A 160 37.59 0.84 -11.99
C ARG A 160 36.81 0.83 -13.32
N SER A 161 35.91 1.79 -13.48
CA SER A 161 35.32 2.14 -14.78
C SER A 161 36.29 3.04 -15.55
N GLU A 162 36.88 2.53 -16.64
CA GLU A 162 37.52 3.38 -17.64
C GLU A 162 36.47 3.84 -18.65
N LEU A 163 36.13 5.12 -18.58
CA LEU A 163 35.48 5.87 -19.64
C LEU A 163 36.31 7.13 -19.90
N ASN A 164 36.41 7.44 -21.19
CA ASN A 164 36.95 8.64 -21.85
C ASN A 164 38.48 8.66 -22.04
N GLU A 165 39.04 9.08 -23.19
CA GLU A 165 38.57 10.09 -24.15
C GLU A 165 39.29 9.95 -25.51
N THR A 166 38.58 10.39 -26.56
CA THR A 166 38.99 10.91 -27.89
C THR A 166 40.48 11.06 -28.26
N GLU A 167 40.81 10.61 -29.48
CA GLU A 167 41.17 11.46 -30.64
C GLU A 167 40.84 10.74 -31.97
#